data_AF-A0A1H3MHU6-F1
#
_entry.id   AF-A0A1H3MHU6-F1
#
_cell.length_a   1.000
_cell.length_b   1.000
_cell.length_c   1.000
_cell.angle_alpha   90.00
_cell.angle_beta   90.00
_cell.angle_gamma   90.00
#
_symmetry.space_group_name_H-M   'P 1'
#
loop_
_entity.id
_entity.type
_entity.pdbx_description
1 polymer ?
#
loop_
_entity_poly.entity_id
_entity_poly.type
_entity_poly.pdbx_seq_one_letter_code
_entity_poly.pdbx_strand_id
1 'polypeptide(L)' 'MSRATPFYCPYCGDEDLTPEAEPAGAWQCGSCLRVFTVRLVGLSLGDPAGGNGDR' A
#
# COMPACT_ATOMS: atom_id res chain seq x y z
N MET A 1 -13.37 11.68 2.76
CA MET A 1 -12.65 10.48 2.28
C MET A 1 -11.16 10.73 2.49
N SER A 2 -10.54 10.16 3.52
CA SER A 2 -9.10 10.31 3.78
C SER A 2 -8.29 9.44 2.82
N ARG A 3 -7.19 9.97 2.27
CA ARG A 3 -6.18 9.16 1.58
C ARG A 3 -5.42 8.35 2.63
N ALA A 4 -5.10 7.09 2.35
CA ALA A 4 -4.18 6.34 3.19
C ALA A 4 -2.79 6.99 3.10
N THR A 5 -2.22 7.33 4.25
CA THR A 5 -0.85 7.83 4.37
C THR A 5 0.07 6.66 4.72
N PRO A 6 1.00 6.27 3.84
CA PRO A 6 2.05 5.33 4.22
C PRO A 6 2.99 5.99 5.23
N PHE A 7 3.44 5.22 6.23
CA PHE A 7 4.43 5.70 7.20
C PHE A 7 5.87 5.40 6.75
N TYR A 8 6.10 4.32 6.00
CA TYR A 8 7.44 3.88 5.57
C TYR A 8 7.50 3.59 4.07
N CYS A 9 8.61 3.95 3.42
CA CYS A 9 8.89 3.58 2.05
C CYS A 9 9.03 2.05 1.94
N PRO A 10 8.26 1.37 1.06
CA PRO A 10 8.33 -0.08 0.93
C PRO A 10 9.66 -0.58 0.34
N TYR A 11 10.51 0.33 -0.14
CA TYR A 11 11.79 -0.02 -0.77
C TYR A 11 13.00 0.22 0.12
N CYS A 12 13.03 1.28 0.94
CA CYS A 12 14.18 1.62 1.78
C CYS A 12 13.87 1.76 3.27
N GLY A 13 12.60 1.73 3.67
CA GLY A 13 12.19 1.86 5.07
C GLY A 13 12.26 3.29 5.65
N ASP A 14 12.55 4.29 4.83
CA ASP A 14 12.58 5.71 5.25
C ASP A 14 11.16 6.29 5.38
N GLU A 15 11.01 7.34 6.19
CA GLU A 15 9.75 8.02 6.50
C GLU A 15 9.58 9.33 5.72
N ASP A 16 10.60 9.78 4.98
CA ASP A 16 10.54 10.96 4.10
C ASP A 16 9.70 10.69 2.86
N LEU A 17 8.38 10.79 3.02
CA LEU A 17 7.35 10.50 2.01
C LEU A 17 6.50 11.74 1.72
N THR A 18 6.45 12.14 0.46
CA THR A 18 5.63 13.26 -0.02
C THR A 18 4.54 12.78 -0.98
N PRO A 19 3.30 13.29 -0.89
CA PRO A 19 2.25 12.92 -1.82
C PRO A 19 2.49 13.53 -3.20
N GLU A 20 2.32 12.74 -4.25
CA GLU A 20 2.39 13.20 -5.63
C GLU A 20 1.00 13.54 -6.18
N ALA A 21 0.95 14.50 -7.11
CA ALA A 21 -0.30 14.94 -7.73
C ALA A 21 -0.87 13.88 -8.66
N GLU A 22 -0.01 13.24 -9.46
CA GLU A 22 -0.39 12.18 -10.40
C GLU A 22 0.69 11.07 -10.42
N PRO A 23 0.28 9.80 -10.54
CA PRO A 23 -1.11 9.32 -10.56
C PRO A 23 -1.77 9.40 -9.17
N ALA A 24 -3.11 9.50 -9.12
CA ALA A 24 -3.86 9.52 -7.87
C ALA A 24 -3.40 8.45 -6.85
N GLY A 25 -3.09 8.90 -5.63
CA GLY A 25 -2.58 8.03 -4.57
C GLY A 25 -1.07 7.74 -4.65
N ALA A 26 -0.35 8.43 -5.52
CA ALA A 26 1.10 8.35 -5.60
C ALA A 26 1.79 9.08 -4.43
N TRP A 27 2.99 8.57 -4.12
CA TRP A 27 3.90 9.04 -3.11
C TRP A 27 5.33 8.90 -3.63
N GLN A 28 6.14 9.94 -3.41
CA GLN A 28 7.58 9.93 -3.65
C GLN A 28 8.30 9.75 -2.32
N CYS A 29 9.36 8.95 -2.30
CA CYS A 29 10.31 8.92 -1.20
C CYS A 29 11.47 9.88 -1.48
N GLY A 30 11.77 10.82 -0.56
CA GLY A 30 12.88 11.76 -0.72
C GLY A 30 14.26 11.10 -0.56
N SER A 31 14.36 10.03 0.22
CA SER A 31 15.61 9.31 0.48
C SER A 31 16.09 8.45 -0.70
N CYS A 32 15.19 7.67 -1.31
CA CYS A 32 15.54 6.75 -2.40
C CYS A 32 14.93 7.12 -3.77
N LEU A 33 14.22 8.25 -3.85
CA LEU A 33 13.63 8.84 -5.06
C LEU A 33 12.60 7.98 -5.80
N ARG A 34 12.16 6.86 -5.22
CA ARG A 34 11.13 6.00 -5.83
C ARG A 34 9.75 6.61 -5.65
N VAL A 35 8.97 6.54 -6.72
CA VAL A 35 7.55 6.88 -6.74
C VAL A 35 6.72 5.60 -6.75
N PHE A 36 5.73 5.52 -5.88
CA PHE A 36 4.82 4.37 -5.75
C PHE A 36 3.41 4.81 -5.42
N THR A 37 2.42 3.95 -5.64
CA THR A 37 1.01 4.25 -5.40
C THR A 37 0.43 3.41 -4.28
N VAL A 38 -0.32 4.02 -3.38
CA VAL A 38 -1.11 3.33 -2.35
C VAL A 38 -2.56 3.30 -2.78
N ARG A 39 -3.16 2.10 -2.75
CA ARG A 39 -4.54 1.87 -3.21
C ARG A 39 -5.23 0.88 -2.27
N LEU A 40 -6.48 1.15 -1.89
CA LEU A 40 -7.34 0.15 -1.26
C LEU A 40 -7.88 -0.77 -2.36
N VAL A 41 -7.58 -2.07 -2.27
CA VAL A 41 -8.10 -3.10 -3.18
C VAL A 41 -9.47 -3.60 -2.73
N GLY A 42 -9.64 -3.85 -1.43
CA GLY A 42 -10.90 -4.32 -0.82
C GLY A 42 -10.65 -4.88 0.58
N LEU A 43 -11.70 -5.41 1.20
CA LEU A 43 -11.57 -6.19 2.45
C LEU A 43 -11.45 -7.67 2.09
N SER A 44 -10.44 -8.36 2.61
CA SER A 44 -10.36 -9.82 2.53
C SER A 44 -11.09 -10.42 3.74
N LEU A 45 -12.39 -10.66 3.57
CA LEU A 45 -13.15 -11.46 4.52
C LEU A 45 -12.80 -12.92 4.23
N GLY A 46 -11.88 -13.50 5.01
CA GLY A 46 -11.52 -14.90 4.87
C GLY A 46 -12.77 -15.78 4.92
N ASP A 47 -12.86 -16.77 4.03
CA ASP A 47 -13.91 -17.78 4.13
C ASP A 47 -13.70 -18.53 5.47
N PRO A 48 -14.68 -18.55 6.39
CA PRO A 48 -14.52 -19.25 7.67
C PRO A 48 -14.41 -20.78 7.51
N ALA A 49 -14.58 -21.34 6.30
CA ALA A 49 -14.51 -22.77 6.01
C ALA A 49 -13.22 -23.14 5.25
N GLY A 50 -12.07 -22.96 5.90
CA GLY A 50 -10.82 -23.59 5.46
C GLY A 50 -10.75 -25.08 5.84
N GLY A 51 -11.29 -25.96 4.98
CA GLY A 51 -10.70 -27.29 4.72
C GLY A 51 -11.41 -28.54 5.24
N ASN A 52 -12.27 -29.14 4.41
CA ASN A 52 -12.29 -30.60 4.27
C ASN A 52 -12.08 -30.94 2.78
N GLY A 53 -11.14 -31.82 2.46
CA GLY A 53 -10.83 -32.16 1.07
C GLY A 53 -9.55 -32.98 0.90
N ASP A 54 -9.57 -34.22 1.38
CA ASP A 54 -8.94 -35.33 0.68
C ASP A 54 -9.50 -35.41 -0.76
N ARG A 55 -8.67 -35.10 -1.76
CA ARG A 55 -8.54 -35.72 -3.09
C ARG A 55 -7.65 -34.90 -4.01
#